data_AF-A0A8J5JZS1-F1
#
_entry.id   AF-A0A8J5JZS1-F1
#
_cell.length_a   1.000
_cell.length_b   1.000
_cell.length_c   1.000
_cell.angle_alpha   90.00
_cell.angle_beta   90.00
_cell.angle_gamma   90.00
#
_symmetry.space_group_name_H-M   'P 1'
#
loop_
_entity.id
_entity.type
_entity.pdbx_description
1 polymer ?
#
loop_
_entity_poly.entity_id
_entity_poly.type
_entity_poly.pdbx_seq_one_letter_code
_entity_poly.pdbx_strand_id
1 'polypeptide(L)'
;MAGMQWRKNRERSLLVLMTGGYVYLLLALPSGVQWMSGGVVRQSSPVAEPGCSSQGKHFKLLIRAAHPRIKRHPGDNLHVNLTGPSWRPWGDDHPGSPCVNYETRLGSKLTRVLLMSYPCSGNSWLRYLLEGATGFFTGSLYKEKPLYEGGLLGEMEEVWSERTLVQKTHGVMFHSLERNDLSERYNHINSIFRFYVDQAVSLWEEMATDRLLWSSKPVYVLHYEHLLQNTTHQLRRLLHFLSVPVDEGRLACVSSHLTGPFKRRGNKTLDPFTREEKQRLSKAVQRVNRLLLVLGYPRPPVYEELP
;
A
#
# COMPACT_ATOMS: atom_id res chain seq x y z
N MET A 1 -24.27 -17.47 19.10
CA MET A 1 -22.80 -17.39 19.02
C MET A 1 -22.19 -17.94 17.71
N ALA A 2 -22.92 -18.65 16.84
CA ALA A 2 -22.39 -19.16 15.56
C ALA A 2 -22.13 -18.08 14.46
N GLY A 3 -22.80 -16.92 14.53
CA GLY A 3 -22.70 -15.88 13.49
C GLY A 3 -21.40 -15.07 13.48
N MET A 4 -20.74 -14.90 14.63
CA MET A 4 -19.49 -14.13 14.75
C MET A 4 -18.27 -14.92 14.24
N GLN A 5 -18.30 -16.25 14.38
CA GLN A 5 -17.24 -17.14 13.92
C GLN A 5 -17.27 -17.33 12.39
N TRP A 6 -18.46 -17.28 11.78
CA TRP A 6 -18.62 -17.26 10.31
C TRP A 6 -18.08 -15.97 9.67
N ARG A 7 -18.21 -14.81 10.32
CA ARG A 7 -17.68 -13.53 9.82
C ARG A 7 -16.15 -13.46 9.84
N LYS A 8 -15.49 -14.10 10.82
CA LYS A 8 -14.01 -14.20 10.88
C LYS A 8 -13.39 -14.97 9.69
N ASN A 9 -14.19 -15.69 8.89
CA ASN A 9 -13.70 -16.50 7.76
C ASN A 9 -13.69 -15.78 6.40
N ARG A 10 -14.16 -14.53 6.30
CA ARG A 10 -14.13 -13.73 5.05
C ARG A 10 -13.09 -12.61 5.11
N GLU A 11 -11.85 -12.97 5.44
CA GLU A 11 -10.74 -12.02 5.43
C GLU A 11 -9.68 -12.47 4.43
N ARG A 12 -9.23 -11.51 3.61
CA ARG A 12 -8.10 -11.67 2.68
C ARG A 12 -7.13 -10.50 2.89
N SER A 13 -5.94 -10.59 2.32
CA SER A 13 -5.07 -9.42 2.24
C SER A 13 -4.37 -9.29 0.92
N LEU A 14 -4.20 -8.06 0.53
CA LEU A 14 -3.49 -7.59 -0.62
C LEU A 14 -2.23 -6.90 -0.10
N LEU A 15 -1.08 -7.51 -0.33
CA LEU A 15 0.22 -6.93 -0.05
C LEU A 15 0.74 -6.28 -1.32
N VAL A 16 0.92 -4.96 -1.30
CA VAL A 16 1.56 -4.23 -2.38
C VAL A 16 3.02 -4.03 -2.04
N LEU A 17 3.89 -4.49 -2.93
CA LEU A 17 5.33 -4.34 -2.82
C LEU A 17 5.81 -3.37 -3.90
N MET A 18 6.45 -2.30 -3.46
CA MET A 18 7.38 -1.54 -4.31
C MET A 18 8.72 -2.22 -4.16
N THR A 19 9.31 -2.63 -5.26
CA THR A 19 10.53 -3.44 -5.21
C THR A 19 11.67 -2.80 -6.02
N GLY A 20 11.39 -1.79 -6.87
CA GLY A 20 12.37 -1.07 -7.71
C GLY A 20 12.49 0.42 -7.48
N GLY A 21 11.73 0.99 -6.56
CA GLY A 21 11.60 2.42 -6.38
C GLY A 21 12.33 2.95 -5.16
N TYR A 22 13.66 2.84 -5.08
CA TYR A 22 14.41 3.47 -3.97
C TYR A 22 14.07 4.95 -3.82
N VAL A 23 13.86 5.64 -4.95
CA VAL A 23 13.41 7.04 -5.07
C VAL A 23 12.09 7.32 -4.31
N TYR A 24 11.23 6.32 -4.10
CA TYR A 24 9.91 6.53 -3.49
C TYR A 24 9.90 6.35 -1.97
N LEU A 25 10.93 5.73 -1.38
CA LEU A 25 11.15 5.75 0.07
C LEU A 25 11.43 7.17 0.59
N LEU A 26 11.86 8.09 -0.28
CA LEU A 26 12.04 9.52 0.01
C LEU A 26 10.74 10.28 0.22
N LEU A 27 9.66 9.86 -0.41
CA LEU A 27 8.40 10.62 -0.38
C LEU A 27 7.60 10.36 0.90
N ALA A 28 8.06 9.44 1.75
CA ALA A 28 7.51 9.18 3.06
C ALA A 28 8.13 10.07 4.17
N LEU A 29 8.96 11.06 3.80
CA LEU A 29 9.48 12.05 4.73
C LEU A 29 8.33 12.91 5.31
N PRO A 30 8.34 13.19 6.63
CA PRO A 30 7.48 14.20 7.22
C PRO A 30 7.72 15.56 6.55
N SER A 31 6.67 16.36 6.44
CA SER A 31 6.62 17.66 5.75
C SER A 31 7.70 18.68 6.17
N GLY A 32 8.44 18.43 7.27
CA GLY A 32 9.49 19.31 7.80
C GLY A 32 10.90 19.12 7.21
N VAL A 33 11.13 18.13 6.34
CA VAL A 33 12.45 17.90 5.68
C VAL A 33 12.49 18.48 4.26
N GLN A 34 11.72 19.56 4.01
CA GLN A 34 11.88 20.34 2.79
C GLN A 34 13.13 21.23 2.90
N TRP A 35 14.09 20.95 2.02
CA TRP A 35 15.38 21.61 1.83
C TRP A 35 15.38 23.10 2.17
N MET A 36 16.01 23.46 3.29
CA MET A 36 16.40 24.83 3.63
C MET A 36 17.91 24.95 3.47
N SER A 37 18.33 25.70 2.45
CA SER A 37 19.72 25.99 2.12
C SER A 37 20.34 27.01 3.09
N GLY A 38 21.49 26.66 3.69
CA GLY A 38 22.52 27.60 4.10
C GLY A 38 22.41 28.21 5.51
N GLY A 39 23.38 27.90 6.38
CA GLY A 39 23.62 28.65 7.62
C GLY A 39 24.47 27.86 8.62
N VAL A 40 25.72 28.31 8.84
CA VAL A 40 26.71 27.75 9.76
C VAL A 40 26.52 28.32 11.16
N VAL A 41 26.42 27.49 12.21
CA VAL A 41 26.63 27.93 13.61
C VAL A 41 27.36 26.85 14.44
N ARG A 42 28.26 27.32 15.31
CA ARG A 42 29.30 26.61 16.07
C ARG A 42 28.81 25.73 17.22
N GLN A 43 29.69 24.79 17.59
CA GLN A 43 29.62 23.72 18.59
C GLN A 43 29.41 24.16 20.07
N SER A 44 28.76 23.28 20.83
CA SER A 44 29.22 22.82 22.16
C SER A 44 28.64 21.43 22.51
N SER A 45 29.45 20.59 23.16
CA SER A 45 29.21 19.18 23.55
C SER A 45 28.69 19.06 25.01
N PRO A 46 28.64 17.86 25.65
CA PRO A 46 27.75 16.71 25.42
C PRO A 46 27.04 16.24 26.71
N VAL A 47 25.97 15.44 26.64
CA VAL A 47 25.54 14.57 27.77
C VAL A 47 24.98 13.23 27.26
N ALA A 48 25.26 12.19 28.04
CA ALA A 48 25.26 10.75 27.76
C ALA A 48 23.90 10.02 27.63
N GLU A 49 24.01 8.78 27.13
CA GLU A 49 23.02 7.72 26.90
C GLU A 49 22.23 7.26 28.17
N PRO A 50 21.24 6.34 28.03
CA PRO A 50 21.57 4.91 28.05
C PRO A 50 20.81 4.04 27.03
N GLY A 51 21.50 2.99 26.58
CA GLY A 51 21.00 1.98 25.64
C GLY A 51 19.95 1.03 26.20
N CYS A 52 19.43 0.17 25.31
CA CYS A 52 18.66 -1.00 25.73
C CYS A 52 18.87 -2.18 24.77
N SER A 53 19.32 -3.30 25.34
CA SER A 53 19.41 -4.61 24.71
C SER A 53 18.05 -5.32 24.79
N SER A 54 17.73 -6.19 23.85
CA SER A 54 16.81 -7.29 24.14
C SER A 54 17.20 -8.57 23.41
N GLN A 55 17.22 -9.65 24.19
CA GLN A 55 17.60 -11.01 23.82
C GLN A 55 16.51 -11.66 22.95
N GLY A 56 16.94 -12.25 21.83
CA GLY A 56 16.07 -12.99 20.92
C GLY A 56 15.60 -14.32 21.51
N LYS A 57 14.28 -14.54 21.52
CA LYS A 57 13.68 -15.86 21.74
C LYS A 57 13.49 -16.54 20.38
N HIS A 58 14.17 -17.66 20.16
CA HIS A 58 14.00 -18.50 18.98
C HIS A 58 12.59 -19.12 18.95
N PHE A 59 11.76 -18.73 17.98
CA PHE A 59 10.54 -19.44 17.62
C PHE A 59 10.80 -20.36 16.42
N LYS A 60 10.42 -21.63 16.55
CA LYS A 60 10.55 -22.65 15.51
C LYS A 60 9.58 -22.31 14.36
N LEU A 61 10.13 -21.98 13.18
CA LEU A 61 9.38 -21.60 11.98
C LEU A 61 8.73 -22.86 11.35
N LEU A 62 7.44 -23.07 11.59
CA LEU A 62 6.62 -24.04 10.84
C LEU A 62 6.15 -23.36 9.55
N ILE A 63 6.91 -23.52 8.46
CA ILE A 63 6.50 -23.07 7.13
C ILE A 63 5.32 -23.94 6.68
N ARG A 64 4.09 -23.44 6.84
CA ARG A 64 2.91 -24.02 6.19
C ARG A 64 2.94 -23.63 4.72
N ALA A 65 3.68 -24.41 3.93
CA ALA A 65 3.70 -24.34 2.48
C ALA A 65 2.37 -24.87 1.91
N ALA A 66 1.31 -24.07 1.99
CA ALA A 66 0.12 -24.25 1.18
C ALA A 66 -0.61 -22.91 1.09
N HIS A 67 -0.54 -22.25 -0.07
CA HIS A 67 -1.51 -21.20 -0.40
C HIS A 67 -2.91 -21.75 -0.18
N PRO A 68 -3.72 -21.20 0.74
CA PRO A 68 -5.09 -21.65 0.89
C PRO A 68 -5.80 -21.47 -0.44
N ARG A 69 -6.26 -22.56 -1.08
CA ARG A 69 -7.09 -22.46 -2.28
C ARG A 69 -8.30 -21.61 -1.92
N ILE A 70 -8.47 -20.49 -2.62
CA ILE A 70 -9.62 -19.59 -2.45
C ILE A 70 -10.86 -20.38 -2.90
N LYS A 71 -11.63 -20.90 -1.95
CA LYS A 71 -12.95 -21.47 -2.25
C LYS A 71 -13.92 -20.31 -2.38
N ARG A 72 -14.53 -20.12 -3.56
CA ARG A 72 -15.70 -19.24 -3.70
C ARG A 72 -16.81 -19.83 -2.84
N HIS A 73 -17.36 -19.04 -1.92
CA HIS A 73 -18.53 -19.48 -1.16
C HIS A 73 -19.79 -19.20 -1.99
N PRO A 74 -20.77 -20.13 -2.08
CA PRO A 74 -21.98 -19.98 -2.91
C PRO A 74 -22.96 -18.85 -2.52
N GLY A 75 -22.52 -17.83 -1.80
CA GLY A 75 -23.34 -16.70 -1.34
C GLY A 75 -22.60 -15.36 -1.28
N ASP A 76 -21.49 -15.21 -2.00
CA ASP A 76 -20.75 -13.94 -2.15
C ASP A 76 -21.37 -13.07 -3.26
N ASN A 77 -22.69 -12.84 -3.23
CA ASN A 77 -23.31 -11.86 -4.09
C ASN A 77 -22.82 -10.47 -3.64
N LEU A 78 -22.08 -9.79 -4.52
CA LEU A 78 -21.64 -8.42 -4.30
C LEU A 78 -22.85 -7.50 -4.38
N HIS A 79 -23.30 -7.01 -3.23
CA HIS A 79 -24.45 -6.14 -3.14
C HIS A 79 -24.01 -4.68 -3.12
N VAL A 80 -24.51 -3.89 -4.06
CA VAL A 80 -24.32 -2.43 -4.10
C VAL A 80 -25.37 -1.77 -3.22
N ASN A 81 -24.96 -0.78 -2.43
CA ASN A 81 -25.87 0.11 -1.71
C ASN A 81 -26.36 1.21 -2.65
N LEU A 82 -27.63 1.12 -3.06
CA LEU A 82 -28.24 2.05 -4.01
C LEU A 82 -28.72 3.36 -3.36
N THR A 83 -28.92 3.39 -2.05
CA THR A 83 -29.47 4.55 -1.32
C THR A 83 -28.39 5.44 -0.70
N GLY A 84 -27.11 5.06 -0.83
CA GLY A 84 -25.97 5.78 -0.30
C GLY A 84 -25.34 6.77 -1.29
N PRO A 85 -24.27 7.47 -0.86
CA PRO A 85 -23.51 8.36 -1.73
C PRO A 85 -22.95 7.59 -2.93
N SER A 86 -22.85 8.30 -4.05
CA SER A 86 -22.22 7.82 -5.28
C SER A 86 -21.21 8.84 -5.79
N TRP A 87 -20.17 8.35 -6.44
CA TRP A 87 -19.16 9.16 -7.11
C TRP A 87 -19.03 8.74 -8.56
N ARG A 88 -18.86 9.69 -9.48
CA ARG A 88 -18.58 9.42 -10.90
C ARG A 88 -17.10 9.69 -11.17
N PRO A 89 -16.23 8.66 -11.22
CA PRO A 89 -14.79 8.86 -11.38
C PRO A 89 -14.40 9.59 -12.67
N TRP A 90 -15.26 9.52 -13.68
CA TRP A 90 -15.07 10.09 -15.01
C TRP A 90 -16.28 10.94 -15.43
N GLY A 91 -16.93 11.60 -14.46
CA GLY A 91 -18.10 12.43 -14.72
C GLY A 91 -17.83 13.62 -15.64
N ASP A 92 -16.58 14.09 -15.65
CA ASP A 92 -16.12 15.22 -16.47
C ASP A 92 -15.59 14.80 -17.85
N ASP A 93 -15.68 13.51 -18.21
CA ASP A 93 -15.31 13.05 -19.55
C ASP A 93 -16.31 13.58 -20.60
N HIS A 94 -15.95 13.50 -21.89
CA HIS A 94 -16.79 14.00 -22.97
C HIS A 94 -18.19 13.34 -22.97
N PRO A 95 -19.28 14.07 -23.29
CA PRO A 95 -20.65 13.55 -23.15
C PRO A 95 -20.97 12.27 -23.95
N GLY A 96 -20.22 11.98 -25.02
CA GLY A 96 -20.34 10.77 -25.82
C GLY A 96 -19.58 9.55 -25.25
N SER A 97 -18.79 9.75 -24.19
CA SER A 97 -18.02 8.68 -23.56
C SER A 97 -18.95 7.75 -22.79
N PRO A 98 -18.82 6.43 -22.89
CA PRO A 98 -19.50 5.52 -21.97
C PRO A 98 -19.04 5.70 -20.51
N CYS A 99 -17.86 6.31 -20.28
CA CYS A 99 -17.26 6.42 -18.96
C CYS A 99 -18.04 7.33 -17.99
N VAL A 100 -18.76 8.33 -18.51
CA VAL A 100 -19.55 9.27 -17.67
C VAL A 100 -20.69 8.58 -16.91
N ASN A 101 -21.09 7.39 -17.34
CA ASN A 101 -22.20 6.62 -16.77
C ASN A 101 -21.77 5.70 -15.62
N TYR A 102 -20.46 5.49 -15.41
CA TYR A 102 -19.99 4.62 -14.34
C TYR A 102 -19.97 5.33 -12.99
N GLU A 103 -20.58 4.68 -12.00
CA GLU A 103 -20.65 5.16 -10.62
C GLU A 103 -19.90 4.25 -9.67
N THR A 104 -19.29 4.83 -8.65
CA THR A 104 -18.72 4.13 -7.51
C THR A 104 -19.63 4.33 -6.30
N ARG A 105 -19.93 3.25 -5.59
CA ARG A 105 -20.89 3.20 -4.49
C ARG A 105 -20.37 2.34 -3.35
N LEU A 106 -21.00 2.45 -2.17
CA LEU A 106 -20.74 1.55 -1.07
C LEU A 106 -21.30 0.16 -1.39
N GLY A 107 -20.63 -0.88 -0.91
CA GLY A 107 -21.15 -2.23 -0.93
C GLY A 107 -21.95 -2.58 0.32
N SER A 108 -22.31 -3.85 0.41
CA SER A 108 -22.95 -4.46 1.57
C SER A 108 -22.44 -5.90 1.73
N LYS A 109 -22.06 -6.24 2.97
CA LYS A 109 -21.54 -7.58 3.35
C LYS A 109 -20.34 -8.02 2.49
N LEU A 110 -19.48 -7.08 2.13
CA LEU A 110 -18.27 -7.36 1.36
C LEU A 110 -17.27 -8.17 2.19
N THR A 111 -16.51 -9.03 1.51
CA THR A 111 -15.35 -9.71 2.11
C THR A 111 -14.33 -8.65 2.51
N ARG A 112 -13.84 -8.73 3.74
CA ARG A 112 -12.84 -7.77 4.23
C ARG A 112 -11.49 -8.07 3.60
N VAL A 113 -10.91 -7.08 2.93
CA VAL A 113 -9.58 -7.19 2.35
C VAL A 113 -8.70 -6.06 2.87
N LEU A 114 -7.60 -6.41 3.55
CA LEU A 114 -6.62 -5.41 3.94
C LEU A 114 -5.70 -5.10 2.75
N LEU A 115 -5.61 -3.84 2.37
CA LEU A 115 -4.59 -3.32 1.46
C LEU A 115 -3.39 -2.88 2.31
N MET A 116 -2.39 -3.76 2.40
CA MET A 116 -1.15 -3.54 3.14
C MET A 116 -0.04 -3.11 2.19
N SER A 117 0.59 -1.99 2.50
CA SER A 117 1.66 -1.44 1.67
C SER A 117 2.45 -0.43 2.48
N TYR A 118 3.71 -0.22 2.12
CA TYR A 118 4.50 0.87 2.68
C TYR A 118 3.95 2.23 2.18
N PRO A 119 4.16 3.36 2.90
CA PRO A 119 3.89 4.69 2.36
C PRO A 119 4.51 4.91 0.96
N CYS A 120 3.90 5.81 0.19
CA CYS A 120 4.37 6.20 -1.16
C CYS A 120 4.46 5.09 -2.21
N SER A 121 3.83 3.96 -1.96
CA SER A 121 3.84 2.78 -2.83
C SER A 121 2.66 2.71 -3.81
N GLY A 122 2.13 3.88 -4.21
CA GLY A 122 0.97 3.93 -5.11
C GLY A 122 -0.38 3.58 -4.47
N ASN A 123 -0.51 3.69 -3.14
CA ASN A 123 -1.74 3.32 -2.40
C ASN A 123 -3.02 3.99 -2.92
N SER A 124 -3.04 5.33 -2.96
CA SER A 124 -4.20 6.09 -3.43
C SER A 124 -4.47 5.85 -4.92
N TRP A 125 -3.42 5.59 -5.70
CA TRP A 125 -3.55 5.26 -7.11
C TRP A 125 -4.20 3.89 -7.31
N LEU A 126 -3.74 2.85 -6.62
CA LEU A 126 -4.36 1.52 -6.69
C LEU A 126 -5.82 1.55 -6.20
N ARG A 127 -6.13 2.33 -5.17
CA ARG A 127 -7.51 2.55 -4.72
C ARG A 127 -8.36 3.17 -5.82
N TYR A 128 -7.90 4.24 -6.46
CA TYR A 128 -8.56 4.83 -7.62
C TYR A 128 -8.81 3.79 -8.73
N LEU A 129 -7.80 2.98 -9.08
CA LEU A 129 -7.94 1.94 -10.09
C LEU A 129 -8.99 0.87 -9.70
N LEU A 130 -9.01 0.45 -8.43
CA LEU A 130 -9.97 -0.51 -7.92
C LEU A 130 -11.41 0.05 -7.92
N GLU A 131 -11.59 1.30 -7.50
CA GLU A 131 -12.90 1.95 -7.51
C GLU A 131 -13.43 2.08 -8.94
N GLY A 132 -12.59 2.54 -9.88
CA GLY A 132 -12.94 2.60 -11.29
C GLY A 132 -13.28 1.23 -11.88
N ALA A 133 -12.48 0.21 -11.61
CA ALA A 133 -12.65 -1.13 -12.15
C ALA A 133 -13.84 -1.90 -11.57
N THR A 134 -14.32 -1.55 -10.37
CA THR A 134 -15.33 -2.34 -9.65
C THR A 134 -16.63 -1.60 -9.35
N GLY A 135 -16.60 -0.28 -9.29
CA GLY A 135 -17.72 0.52 -8.79
C GLY A 135 -17.93 0.41 -7.28
N PHE A 136 -17.01 -0.17 -6.51
CA PHE A 136 -17.07 -0.23 -5.05
C PHE A 136 -16.03 0.70 -4.42
N PHE A 137 -16.46 1.51 -3.46
CA PHE A 137 -15.53 2.35 -2.69
C PHE A 137 -14.51 1.53 -1.91
N THR A 138 -13.36 2.15 -1.68
CA THR A 138 -12.26 1.63 -0.86
C THR A 138 -12.09 2.48 0.39
N GLY A 139 -11.75 1.85 1.52
CA GLY A 139 -11.55 2.52 2.79
C GLY A 139 -10.08 2.62 3.20
N SER A 140 -9.84 3.36 4.28
CA SER A 140 -8.52 3.60 4.86
C SER A 140 -8.61 3.76 6.37
N LEU A 141 -7.63 3.23 7.12
CA LEU A 141 -7.55 3.44 8.58
C LEU A 141 -7.27 4.91 8.95
N TYR A 142 -6.78 5.71 8.00
CA TYR A 142 -6.23 7.05 8.27
C TYR A 142 -7.26 8.18 8.12
N LYS A 143 -8.39 7.92 7.44
CA LYS A 143 -9.51 8.88 7.26
C LYS A 143 -9.04 10.26 6.74
N GLU A 144 -8.25 10.29 5.68
CA GLU A 144 -7.65 11.51 5.11
C GLU A 144 -8.69 12.36 4.34
N LYS A 145 -9.03 13.54 4.88
CA LYS A 145 -10.00 14.46 4.27
C LYS A 145 -9.71 14.82 2.79
N PRO A 146 -8.46 15.11 2.36
CA PRO A 146 -8.20 15.42 0.94
C PRO A 146 -8.49 14.25 -0.02
N LEU A 147 -8.34 13.00 0.44
CA LEU A 147 -8.69 11.82 -0.37
C LEU A 147 -10.19 11.66 -0.51
N TYR A 148 -10.93 11.91 0.57
CA TYR A 148 -12.39 11.93 0.57
C TYR A 148 -12.92 12.98 -0.40
N GLU A 149 -12.43 14.21 -0.33
CA GLU A 149 -12.83 15.31 -1.23
C GLU A 149 -12.46 15.03 -2.69
N GLY A 150 -11.41 14.25 -2.94
CA GLY A 150 -11.03 13.78 -4.28
C GLY A 150 -11.84 12.59 -4.81
N GLY A 151 -12.89 12.16 -4.09
CA GLY A 151 -13.84 11.14 -4.56
C GLY A 151 -13.68 9.75 -3.96
N LEU A 152 -12.67 9.48 -3.13
CA LEU A 152 -12.55 8.21 -2.39
C LEU A 152 -13.51 8.23 -1.18
N LEU A 153 -14.82 8.24 -1.41
CA LEU A 153 -15.81 8.49 -0.35
C LEU A 153 -15.80 7.41 0.75
N GLY A 154 -15.31 6.20 0.46
CA GLY A 154 -15.09 5.14 1.44
C GLY A 154 -14.01 5.46 2.48
N GLU A 155 -13.22 6.53 2.30
CA GLU A 155 -12.17 6.98 3.23
C GLU A 155 -12.70 7.18 4.66
N MET A 156 -13.95 7.63 4.79
CA MET A 156 -14.57 7.94 6.08
C MET A 156 -15.40 6.79 6.67
N GLU A 157 -15.54 5.67 5.95
CA GLU A 157 -16.29 4.52 6.45
C GLU A 157 -15.57 3.83 7.61
N GLU A 158 -16.36 3.22 8.50
CA GLU A 158 -15.83 2.39 9.56
C GLU A 158 -15.14 1.15 9.00
N VAL A 159 -13.95 0.84 9.52
CA VAL A 159 -13.08 -0.26 9.08
C VAL A 159 -13.81 -1.61 9.05
N TRP A 160 -14.74 -1.79 9.98
CA TRP A 160 -15.47 -3.04 10.19
C TRP A 160 -16.86 -3.06 9.55
N SER A 161 -17.21 -2.03 8.76
CA SER A 161 -18.55 -1.86 8.17
C SER A 161 -18.91 -2.93 7.14
N GLU A 162 -17.92 -3.60 6.53
CA GLU A 162 -18.13 -4.52 5.38
C GLU A 162 -18.78 -3.81 4.17
N ARG A 163 -18.57 -2.49 4.04
CA ARG A 163 -19.13 -1.63 2.97
C ARG A 163 -18.10 -1.17 1.95
N THR A 164 -16.81 -1.38 2.21
CA THR A 164 -15.71 -1.05 1.31
C THR A 164 -15.03 -2.30 0.78
N LEU A 165 -14.51 -2.23 -0.44
CA LEU A 165 -13.86 -3.36 -1.13
C LEU A 165 -12.55 -3.77 -0.47
N VAL A 166 -11.75 -2.77 -0.09
CA VAL A 166 -10.48 -2.95 0.63
C VAL A 166 -10.36 -1.90 1.73
N GLN A 167 -9.50 -2.17 2.72
CA GLN A 167 -9.14 -1.23 3.77
C GLN A 167 -7.62 -1.01 3.78
N LYS A 168 -7.18 0.21 3.46
CA LYS A 168 -5.76 0.60 3.44
C LYS A 168 -5.17 0.72 4.84
N THR A 169 -4.01 0.11 5.04
CA THR A 169 -3.18 0.22 6.26
C THR A 169 -1.68 0.09 5.93
N HIS A 170 -0.81 0.70 6.71
CA HIS A 170 0.64 0.45 6.69
C HIS A 170 1.06 -0.68 7.65
N GLY A 171 0.10 -1.41 8.23
CA GLY A 171 0.35 -2.44 9.24
C GLY A 171 0.38 -1.89 10.67
N VAL A 172 0.43 -2.79 11.65
CA VAL A 172 0.33 -2.45 13.09
C VAL A 172 1.55 -1.66 13.57
N MET A 173 2.73 -1.84 12.95
CA MET A 173 3.96 -1.20 13.38
C MET A 173 4.10 0.28 13.00
N PHE A 174 3.40 0.77 11.98
CA PHE A 174 3.56 2.17 11.57
C PHE A 174 2.98 3.17 12.58
N HIS A 175 1.99 2.76 13.38
CA HIS A 175 1.40 3.62 14.42
C HIS A 175 2.35 3.93 15.58
N SER A 176 3.44 3.16 15.74
CA SER A 176 4.45 3.42 16.77
C SER A 176 5.43 4.54 16.39
N LEU A 177 5.51 4.92 15.10
CA LEU A 177 6.51 5.86 14.60
C LEU A 177 5.98 7.25 14.26
N GLU A 178 4.66 7.41 14.09
CA GLU A 178 4.02 8.74 14.02
C GLU A 178 4.23 9.56 15.32
N ARG A 179 4.72 8.93 16.39
CA ARG A 179 4.88 9.56 17.71
C ARG A 179 6.27 10.15 18.00
N ASN A 180 7.24 9.98 17.11
CA ASN A 180 8.56 10.59 17.28
C ASN A 180 8.73 11.77 16.33
N ASP A 181 8.40 12.95 16.84
CA ASP A 181 8.77 14.22 16.24
C ASP A 181 10.31 14.30 16.12
N LEU A 182 10.82 14.25 14.89
CA LEU A 182 12.26 14.35 14.59
C LEU A 182 12.73 15.82 14.54
N SER A 183 11.93 16.77 15.03
CA SER A 183 12.23 18.21 14.97
C SER A 183 13.43 18.66 15.81
N GLU A 184 13.92 17.87 16.77
CA GLU A 184 14.90 18.36 17.75
C GLU A 184 16.39 18.06 17.49
N ARG A 185 16.80 17.48 16.35
CA ARG A 185 18.24 17.21 16.09
C ARG A 185 18.75 17.77 14.78
N TYR A 186 18.61 19.09 14.61
CA TYR A 186 19.20 19.81 13.50
C TYR A 186 20.68 20.10 13.78
N ASN A 187 21.59 19.26 13.24
CA ASN A 187 22.99 19.61 12.93
C ASN A 187 23.75 18.55 12.10
N HIS A 188 23.11 17.49 11.58
CA HIS A 188 23.79 16.54 10.69
C HIS A 188 22.84 15.90 9.66
N ILE A 189 22.48 16.66 8.62
CA ILE A 189 21.51 16.26 7.58
C ILE A 189 21.81 14.86 7.01
N ASN A 190 23.09 14.53 6.77
CA ASN A 190 23.49 13.21 6.24
C ASN A 190 23.27 12.04 7.21
N SER A 191 23.34 12.26 8.53
CA SER A 191 23.18 11.22 9.56
C SER A 191 21.70 10.97 9.82
N ILE A 192 20.91 12.04 9.83
CA ILE A 192 19.45 11.97 9.93
C ILE A 192 18.88 11.25 8.70
N PHE A 193 19.36 11.60 7.52
CA PHE A 193 18.94 10.94 6.29
C PHE A 193 19.33 9.46 6.30
N ARG A 194 20.58 9.11 6.64
CA ARG A 194 21.01 7.72 6.80
C ARG A 194 20.16 6.94 7.80
N PHE A 195 19.90 7.53 8.96
CA PHE A 195 19.03 6.93 9.99
C PHE A 195 17.62 6.70 9.45
N TYR A 196 17.05 7.69 8.76
CA TYR A 196 15.75 7.56 8.11
C TYR A 196 15.74 6.44 7.08
N VAL A 197 16.77 6.34 6.21
CA VAL A 197 16.89 5.25 5.24
C VAL A 197 16.95 3.90 5.95
N ASP A 198 17.77 3.77 6.99
CA ASP A 198 17.91 2.51 7.74
C ASP A 198 16.60 2.09 8.41
N GLN A 199 15.86 3.05 9.00
CA GLN A 199 14.54 2.79 9.57
C GLN A 199 13.53 2.40 8.49
N ALA A 200 13.48 3.16 7.39
CA ALA A 200 12.52 2.92 6.33
C ALA A 200 12.72 1.57 5.64
N VAL A 201 13.99 1.19 5.41
CA VAL A 201 14.36 -0.14 4.90
C VAL A 201 13.91 -1.24 5.85
N SER A 202 14.21 -1.09 7.14
CA SER A 202 13.88 -2.08 8.17
C SER A 202 12.37 -2.28 8.28
N LEU A 203 11.60 -1.19 8.34
CA LEU A 203 10.14 -1.24 8.45
C LEU A 203 9.48 -1.80 7.20
N TRP A 204 10.00 -1.45 6.01
CA TRP A 204 9.51 -2.02 4.77
C TRP A 204 9.72 -3.54 4.73
N GLU A 205 10.93 -3.99 5.08
CA GLU A 205 11.28 -5.40 5.10
C GLU A 205 10.47 -6.16 6.16
N GLU A 206 10.32 -5.61 7.36
CA GLU A 206 9.56 -6.22 8.44
C GLU A 206 8.07 -6.29 8.11
N MET A 207 7.47 -5.22 7.59
CA MET A 207 6.07 -5.24 7.13
C MET A 207 5.84 -6.31 6.07
N ALA A 208 6.73 -6.41 5.07
CA ALA A 208 6.60 -7.41 4.00
C ALA A 208 6.77 -8.84 4.54
N THR A 209 7.82 -9.09 5.32
CA THR A 209 8.12 -10.42 5.87
C THR A 209 7.09 -10.87 6.90
N ASP A 210 6.66 -9.99 7.80
CA ASP A 210 5.61 -10.26 8.78
C ASP A 210 4.33 -10.70 8.08
N ARG A 211 3.93 -9.95 7.05
CA ARG A 211 2.70 -10.29 6.31
C ARG A 211 2.80 -11.61 5.56
N LEU A 212 3.97 -11.92 5.01
CA LEU A 212 4.21 -13.15 4.27
C LEU A 212 4.28 -14.39 5.17
N LEU A 213 4.90 -14.28 6.34
CA LEU A 213 5.18 -15.41 7.23
C LEU A 213 4.03 -15.70 8.21
N TRP A 214 3.36 -14.66 8.69
CA TRP A 214 2.42 -14.78 9.82
C TRP A 214 0.96 -14.60 9.43
N SER A 215 0.67 -14.39 8.15
CA SER A 215 -0.71 -14.35 7.69
C SER A 215 -1.37 -15.73 7.73
N SER A 216 -2.39 -15.87 8.57
CA SER A 216 -3.33 -17.00 8.53
C SER A 216 -4.37 -16.89 7.40
N LYS A 217 -4.36 -15.80 6.63
CA LYS A 217 -5.31 -15.49 5.56
C LYS A 217 -4.63 -15.55 4.19
N PRO A 218 -5.39 -15.72 3.09
CA PRO A 218 -4.85 -15.60 1.73
C PRO A 218 -4.20 -14.23 1.53
N VAL A 219 -2.96 -14.22 1.03
CA VAL A 219 -2.22 -13.01 0.67
C VAL A 219 -2.03 -12.99 -0.85
N TYR A 220 -2.43 -11.91 -1.49
CA TYR A 220 -2.08 -11.59 -2.87
C TYR A 220 -0.92 -10.61 -2.86
N VAL A 221 0.17 -10.94 -3.56
CA VAL A 221 1.32 -10.04 -3.72
C VAL A 221 1.20 -9.32 -5.06
N LEU A 222 1.12 -8.00 -5.01
CA LEU A 222 1.13 -7.12 -6.16
C LEU A 222 2.42 -6.32 -6.18
N HIS A 223 3.22 -6.47 -7.23
CA HIS A 223 4.35 -5.58 -7.48
C HIS A 223 3.87 -4.32 -8.20
N TYR A 224 4.20 -3.15 -7.68
CA TYR A 224 3.83 -1.89 -8.30
C TYR A 224 4.41 -1.74 -9.71
N GLU A 225 5.62 -2.23 -9.94
CA GLU A 225 6.25 -2.14 -11.26
C GLU A 225 5.46 -2.95 -12.31
N HIS A 226 4.96 -4.13 -11.94
CA HIS A 226 4.07 -4.90 -12.82
C HIS A 226 2.72 -4.20 -13.04
N LEU A 227 2.21 -3.48 -12.02
CA LEU A 227 1.00 -2.69 -12.15
C LEU A 227 1.20 -1.53 -13.14
N LEU A 228 2.37 -0.87 -13.12
CA LEU A 228 2.71 0.17 -14.11
C LEU A 228 2.83 -0.39 -15.52
N GLN A 229 3.49 -1.54 -15.68
CA GLN A 229 3.77 -2.13 -16.99
C GLN A 229 2.50 -2.63 -17.69
N ASN A 230 1.59 -3.28 -16.95
CA ASN A 230 0.39 -3.86 -17.53
C ASN A 230 -0.82 -3.76 -16.58
N THR A 231 -1.29 -2.52 -16.39
CA THR A 231 -2.33 -2.19 -15.41
C THR A 231 -3.58 -3.07 -15.55
N THR A 232 -4.17 -3.14 -16.75
CA THR A 232 -5.46 -3.85 -16.94
C THR A 232 -5.32 -5.36 -16.71
N HIS A 233 -4.20 -5.97 -17.11
CA HIS A 233 -3.94 -7.37 -16.82
C HIS A 233 -3.78 -7.63 -15.31
N GLN A 234 -2.99 -6.81 -14.61
CA GLN A 234 -2.85 -6.95 -13.16
C GLN A 234 -4.17 -6.72 -12.42
N LEU A 235 -4.99 -5.76 -12.88
CA LEU A 235 -6.33 -5.55 -12.34
C LEU A 235 -7.22 -6.78 -12.53
N ARG A 236 -7.26 -7.42 -13.72
CA ARG A 236 -8.05 -8.66 -13.91
C ARG A 236 -7.66 -9.76 -12.92
N ARG A 237 -6.36 -9.97 -12.71
CA ARG A 237 -5.86 -10.95 -11.73
C ARG A 237 -6.27 -10.59 -10.30
N LEU A 238 -6.20 -9.30 -9.96
CA LEU A 238 -6.59 -8.80 -8.65
C LEU A 238 -8.11 -8.93 -8.43
N LEU A 239 -8.95 -8.58 -9.41
CA LEU A 239 -10.40 -8.76 -9.32
C LEU A 239 -10.79 -10.23 -9.12
N HIS A 240 -10.11 -11.15 -9.80
CA HIS A 240 -10.29 -12.58 -9.54
C HIS A 240 -9.96 -12.95 -8.09
N PHE A 241 -8.84 -12.45 -7.54
CA PHE A 241 -8.48 -12.63 -6.14
C PHE A 241 -9.49 -12.00 -5.17
N LEU A 242 -10.09 -10.87 -5.52
CA LEU A 242 -11.14 -10.20 -4.74
C LEU A 242 -12.52 -10.86 -4.92
N SER A 243 -12.64 -11.81 -5.84
CA SER A 243 -13.92 -12.43 -6.25
C SER A 243 -14.94 -11.41 -6.77
N VAL A 244 -14.45 -10.37 -7.46
CA VAL A 244 -15.27 -9.38 -8.16
C VAL A 244 -15.33 -9.74 -9.64
N PRO A 245 -16.53 -9.76 -10.26
CA PRO A 245 -16.64 -9.97 -11.70
C PRO A 245 -15.93 -8.85 -12.46
N VAL A 246 -15.31 -9.22 -13.58
CA VAL A 246 -14.62 -8.24 -14.43
C VAL A 246 -15.67 -7.55 -15.31
N ASP A 247 -15.72 -6.23 -15.23
CA ASP A 247 -16.44 -5.36 -16.16
C ASP A 247 -15.43 -4.77 -17.15
N GLU A 248 -15.49 -5.23 -18.39
CA GLU A 248 -14.54 -4.80 -19.43
C GLU A 248 -14.74 -3.34 -19.84
N GLY A 249 -15.96 -2.80 -19.74
CA GLY A 249 -16.22 -1.39 -20.02
C GLY A 249 -15.58 -0.48 -18.95
N ARG A 250 -15.65 -0.88 -17.68
CA ARG A 250 -14.91 -0.21 -16.60
C ARG A 250 -13.40 -0.31 -16.78
N LEU A 251 -12.87 -1.48 -17.14
CA LEU A 251 -11.44 -1.63 -17.37
C LEU A 251 -10.94 -0.78 -18.55
N ALA A 252 -11.74 -0.65 -19.61
CA ALA A 252 -11.44 0.26 -20.71
C ALA A 252 -11.37 1.72 -20.23
N CYS A 253 -12.36 2.17 -19.44
CA CYS A 253 -12.36 3.51 -18.88
C CYS A 253 -11.17 3.77 -17.93
N VAL A 254 -10.81 2.80 -17.08
CA VAL A 254 -9.60 2.87 -16.24
C VAL A 254 -8.35 3.02 -17.10
N SER A 255 -8.25 2.25 -18.19
CA SER A 255 -7.10 2.30 -19.11
C SER A 255 -6.95 3.66 -19.79
N SER A 256 -8.04 4.35 -20.08
CA SER A 256 -8.03 5.70 -20.65
C SER A 256 -7.75 6.79 -19.61
N HIS A 257 -7.89 6.50 -18.32
CA HIS A 257 -7.81 7.49 -17.24
C HIS A 257 -6.78 7.13 -16.16
N LEU A 258 -5.67 6.49 -16.54
CA LEU A 258 -4.69 5.95 -15.59
C LEU A 258 -4.11 6.95 -14.60
N THR A 259 -4.03 8.25 -14.93
CA THR A 259 -3.38 9.24 -14.05
C THR A 259 -4.14 9.42 -12.72
N GLY A 260 -5.47 9.46 -12.78
CA GLY A 260 -6.33 9.77 -11.63
C GLY A 260 -6.07 11.14 -10.98
N PRO A 261 -6.83 11.49 -9.93
CA PRO A 261 -6.73 12.80 -9.27
C PRO A 261 -5.62 12.88 -8.21
N PHE A 262 -5.03 11.75 -7.81
CA PHE A 262 -4.13 11.67 -6.64
C PHE A 262 -2.63 11.73 -6.98
N LYS A 263 -2.27 12.02 -8.23
CA LYS A 263 -0.87 12.09 -8.65
C LYS A 263 -0.22 13.36 -8.12
N ARG A 264 0.75 13.21 -7.21
CA ARG A 264 1.55 14.34 -6.69
C ARG A 264 2.59 14.78 -7.74
N ARG A 265 2.85 16.09 -7.82
CA ARG A 265 3.98 16.64 -8.59
C ARG A 265 5.27 16.42 -7.77
N GLY A 266 6.11 15.48 -8.21
CA GLY A 266 7.41 15.22 -7.60
C GLY A 266 8.54 15.95 -8.34
N ASN A 267 9.49 16.52 -7.60
CA ASN A 267 10.72 17.03 -8.18
C ASN A 267 11.70 15.86 -8.42
N LYS A 268 12.00 15.55 -9.68
CA LYS A 268 12.76 14.35 -10.09
C LYS A 268 14.29 14.56 -10.14
N THR A 269 14.80 15.71 -9.74
CA THR A 269 16.11 16.18 -10.22
C THR A 269 17.31 15.76 -9.38
N LEU A 270 17.14 15.07 -8.25
CA LEU A 270 18.28 14.59 -7.46
C LEU A 270 18.01 13.23 -6.83
N ASP A 271 18.91 12.27 -7.05
CA ASP A 271 19.00 11.03 -6.30
C ASP A 271 19.80 11.30 -5.01
N PRO A 272 19.16 11.30 -3.83
CA PRO A 272 19.82 11.64 -2.58
C PRO A 272 20.55 10.44 -1.94
N PHE A 273 20.47 9.24 -2.52
CA PHE A 273 21.02 8.05 -1.89
C PHE A 273 22.49 7.84 -2.21
N THR A 274 23.28 7.53 -1.18
CA THR A 274 24.65 7.05 -1.38
C THR A 274 24.66 5.63 -1.94
N ARG A 275 25.82 5.20 -2.46
CA ARG A 275 26.00 3.82 -2.96
C ARG A 275 25.74 2.79 -1.85
N GLU A 276 26.18 3.07 -0.63
CA GLU A 276 25.99 2.20 0.54
C GLU A 276 24.51 2.07 0.89
N GLU A 277 23.76 3.17 0.87
CA GLU A 277 22.31 3.16 1.11
C GLU A 277 21.58 2.35 0.05
N LYS A 278 21.88 2.57 -1.24
CA LYS A 278 21.33 1.77 -2.36
C LYS A 278 21.63 0.28 -2.19
N GLN A 279 22.83 -0.08 -1.72
CA GLN A 279 23.18 -1.46 -1.43
C GLN A 279 22.35 -2.03 -0.27
N ARG A 280 22.09 -1.27 0.80
CA ARG A 280 21.23 -1.71 1.91
C ARG A 280 19.81 -1.97 1.44
N LEU A 281 19.24 -1.03 0.69
CA LEU A 281 17.91 -1.15 0.11
C LEU A 281 17.84 -2.38 -0.81
N SER A 282 18.84 -2.59 -1.67
CA SER A 282 18.92 -3.75 -2.56
C SER A 282 18.98 -5.07 -1.81
N LYS A 283 19.73 -5.13 -0.69
CA LYS A 283 19.79 -6.34 0.15
C LYS A 283 18.44 -6.65 0.78
N ALA A 284 17.72 -5.65 1.29
CA ALA A 284 16.38 -5.84 1.84
C ALA A 284 15.41 -6.36 0.77
N VAL A 285 15.40 -5.76 -0.42
CA VAL A 285 14.60 -6.22 -1.56
C VAL A 285 14.93 -7.66 -1.93
N GLN A 286 16.22 -8.02 -2.00
CA GLN A 286 16.65 -9.39 -2.28
C GLN A 286 16.18 -10.38 -1.21
N ARG A 287 16.19 -10.01 0.08
CA ARG A 287 15.70 -10.87 1.17
C ARG A 287 14.20 -11.14 1.03
N VAL A 288 13.38 -10.11 0.79
CA VAL A 288 11.94 -10.26 0.55
C VAL A 288 11.68 -11.07 -0.73
N ASN A 289 12.41 -10.81 -1.81
CA ASN A 289 12.29 -11.52 -3.08
C ASN A 289 12.62 -13.01 -2.96
N ARG A 290 13.67 -13.37 -2.20
CA ARG A 290 13.99 -14.77 -1.90
C ARG A 290 12.86 -15.44 -1.12
N LEU A 291 12.29 -14.74 -0.12
CA LEU A 291 11.17 -15.25 0.66
C LEU A 291 9.93 -15.48 -0.22
N LEU A 292 9.61 -14.55 -1.13
CA LEU A 292 8.51 -14.71 -2.08
C LEU A 292 8.67 -16.00 -2.92
N LEU A 293 9.86 -16.24 -3.45
CA LEU A 293 10.16 -17.45 -4.24
C LEU A 293 10.03 -18.73 -3.40
N VAL A 294 10.57 -18.74 -2.18
CA VAL A 294 10.47 -19.89 -1.26
C VAL A 294 9.02 -20.21 -0.91
N LEU A 295 8.16 -19.18 -0.81
CA LEU A 295 6.73 -19.33 -0.51
C LEU A 295 5.88 -19.62 -1.76
N GLY A 296 6.48 -19.68 -2.97
CA GLY A 296 5.78 -20.02 -4.21
C GLY A 296 5.05 -18.85 -4.89
N TYR A 297 5.35 -17.60 -4.53
CA TYR A 297 4.83 -16.43 -5.23
C TYR A 297 5.48 -16.24 -6.61
N PRO A 298 4.83 -15.48 -7.53
CA PRO A 298 5.40 -15.16 -8.83
C PRO A 298 6.78 -14.52 -8.73
N ARG A 299 7.59 -14.70 -9.77
CA ARG A 299 8.92 -14.08 -9.84
C ARG A 299 8.81 -12.56 -9.72
N PRO A 300 9.61 -11.93 -8.84
CA PRO A 300 9.64 -10.48 -8.73
C PRO A 300 10.24 -9.84 -9.99
N PRO A 301 9.99 -8.55 -10.23
CA PRO A 301 10.58 -7.82 -11.37
C PRO A 301 12.12 -7.83 -11.31
N VAL A 302 12.76 -7.78 -12.47
CA VAL A 302 14.22 -7.60 -12.59
C VAL A 302 14.53 -6.09 -12.70
N TYR A 303 15.49 -5.60 -11.92
CA TYR A 303 15.77 -4.16 -11.74
C TYR A 303 16.90 -3.60 -12.60
N GLU A 304 17.55 -4.42 -13.41
CA GLU A 304 18.70 -4.01 -14.23
C GLU A 304 18.30 -3.14 -15.45
N GLU A 305 17.00 -2.90 -15.67
CA GLU A 305 16.47 -2.19 -16.85
C GLU A 305 15.29 -1.25 -16.51
N LEU A 306 15.41 -0.37 -15.54
CA LEU A 306 14.48 0.75 -15.39
C LEU A 306 15.21 2.06 -15.75
N PRO A 307 14.67 2.87 -16.68
CA PRO A 307 15.35 4.06 -17.22
C PRO A 307 15.59 5.17 -16.20
#